data_AF-A0A7S0C2M6-F1
#
_entry.id   AF-A0A7S0C2M6-F1
#
_cell.length_a   1.000
_cell.length_b   1.000
_cell.length_c   1.000
_cell.angle_alpha   90.00
_cell.angle_beta   90.00
_cell.angle_gamma   90.00
#
_symmetry.space_group_name_H-M   'P 1'
#
loop_
_entity.id
_entity.type
_entity.pdbx_description
1 polymer ?
#
loop_
_entity_poly.entity_id
_entity_poly.type
_entity_poly.pdbx_seq_one_letter_code
_entity_poly.pdbx_strand_id
1 'polypeptide(L)'
;GAFQTEEEEIEVQAVWDLYAADRPYVGSTPKLDAAGVMVRNREAILLDATKRIVDLGDGTWVEADVDVALRGLVSVLTGGDGDGGGDGDGDKVKSMAAFLDERMCVPRDMGAPSAAAIKRVALS
;
A
#
# COMPACT_ATOMS: atom_id res chain seq x y z
N GLY A 1 -4.34 -13.63 -12.36
CA GLY A 1 -3.88 -12.25 -12.61
C GLY A 1 -2.62 -12.35 -13.44
N ALA A 2 -2.44 -11.47 -14.43
CA ALA A 2 -1.25 -11.48 -15.28
C ALA A 2 0.02 -11.31 -14.42
N PHE A 3 0.96 -12.24 -14.56
CA PHE A 3 2.33 -12.02 -14.11
C PHE A 3 2.90 -10.89 -14.97
N GLN A 4 3.04 -9.70 -14.40
CA GLN A 4 3.88 -8.67 -15.03
C GLN A 4 5.30 -9.24 -15.07
N THR A 5 5.95 -9.15 -16.22
CA THR A 5 7.33 -9.64 -16.39
C THR A 5 8.28 -8.70 -15.67
N GLU A 6 9.47 -9.20 -15.30
CA GLU A 6 10.56 -8.39 -14.73
C GLU A 6 10.88 -7.17 -15.61
N GLU A 7 10.72 -7.33 -16.93
CA GLU A 7 10.84 -6.26 -17.94
C GLU A 7 9.85 -5.12 -17.71
N GLU A 8 8.58 -5.40 -17.38
CA GLU A 8 7.58 -4.37 -17.11
C GLU A 8 7.86 -3.61 -15.81
N GLU A 9 8.39 -4.28 -14.78
CA GLU A 9 8.83 -3.59 -13.55
C GLU A 9 10.02 -2.64 -13.82
N ILE A 10 10.95 -3.05 -14.69
CA ILE A 10 12.08 -2.21 -15.13
C ILE A 10 11.57 -0.98 -15.90
N GLU A 11 10.64 -1.17 -16.84
CA GLU A 11 10.05 -0.06 -17.60
C GLU A 11 9.32 0.93 -16.70
N VAL A 12 8.50 0.44 -15.76
CA VAL A 12 7.79 1.29 -14.80
C VAL A 12 8.78 2.06 -13.92
N GLN A 13 9.86 1.43 -13.47
CA GLN A 13 10.88 2.11 -12.67
C GLN A 13 11.61 3.18 -13.47
N ALA A 14 11.96 2.93 -14.74
CA ALA A 14 12.62 3.93 -15.58
C ALA A 14 11.75 5.18 -15.81
N VAL A 15 10.43 4.99 -16.02
CA VAL A 15 9.48 6.10 -16.10
C VAL A 15 9.36 6.83 -14.76
N TRP A 16 9.34 6.08 -13.65
CA TRP A 16 9.29 6.65 -12.31
C TRP A 16 10.53 7.47 -11.97
N ASP A 17 11.72 7.03 -12.35
CA ASP A 17 12.97 7.75 -12.11
C ASP A 17 12.96 9.12 -12.78
N LEU A 18 12.45 9.20 -14.03
CA LEU A 18 12.25 10.47 -14.73
C LEU A 18 11.24 11.37 -14.00
N TYR A 19 10.16 10.80 -13.47
CA TYR A 19 9.15 11.52 -12.72
C TYR A 19 9.65 12.00 -11.35
N ALA A 20 10.49 11.22 -10.67
CA ALA A 20 11.01 11.54 -9.35
C ALA A 20 12.20 12.52 -9.39
N ALA A 21 12.91 12.62 -10.52
CA ALA A 21 14.14 13.40 -10.68
C ALA A 21 14.01 14.88 -10.26
N ASP A 22 12.86 15.51 -10.50
CA ASP A 22 12.57 16.90 -10.14
C ASP A 22 11.59 17.03 -8.95
N ARG A 23 11.23 15.92 -8.29
CA ARG A 23 10.23 15.85 -7.22
C ARG A 23 10.82 15.18 -5.97
N PRO A 24 11.64 15.87 -5.16
CA PRO A 24 12.32 15.27 -3.99
C PRO A 24 11.36 14.81 -2.88
N TYR A 25 10.07 15.15 -2.98
CA TYR A 25 9.02 14.78 -2.04
C TYR A 25 8.27 13.50 -2.41
N VAL A 26 8.52 12.91 -3.59
CA VAL A 26 7.97 11.59 -3.95
C VAL A 26 8.96 10.49 -3.58
N GLY A 27 8.47 9.29 -3.32
CA GLY A 27 9.34 8.14 -3.06
C GLY A 27 10.24 7.82 -4.25
N SER A 28 11.43 7.25 -4.00
CA SER A 28 12.35 6.83 -5.06
C SER A 28 11.83 5.65 -5.90
N THR A 29 10.79 4.97 -5.41
CA THR A 29 10.03 3.97 -6.17
C THR A 29 8.54 4.20 -5.97
N PRO A 30 7.67 3.70 -6.87
CA PRO A 30 6.23 3.77 -6.66
C PRO A 30 5.77 3.14 -5.35
N LYS A 31 6.43 2.04 -4.92
CA LYS A 31 6.12 1.35 -3.66
C LYS A 31 6.44 2.25 -2.46
N LEU A 32 7.61 2.91 -2.47
CA LEU A 32 8.01 3.82 -1.41
C LEU A 32 7.15 5.08 -1.36
N ASP A 33 6.69 5.58 -2.51
CA ASP A 33 5.75 6.69 -2.57
C ASP A 33 4.40 6.32 -1.94
N ALA A 34 3.85 5.16 -2.30
CA ALA A 34 2.63 4.62 -1.69
C ALA A 34 2.77 4.48 -0.17
N ALA A 35 3.86 3.88 0.31
CA ALA A 35 4.16 3.77 1.74
C ALA A 35 4.24 5.16 2.41
N GLY A 36 4.92 6.11 1.78
CA GLY A 36 5.03 7.49 2.27
C GLY A 36 3.67 8.21 2.34
N VAL A 37 2.76 7.96 1.40
CA VAL A 37 1.38 8.48 1.46
C VAL A 37 0.62 7.88 2.64
N MET A 38 0.73 6.57 2.88
CA MET A 38 0.08 5.90 4.01
C MET A 38 0.56 6.45 5.35
N VAL A 39 1.87 6.62 5.52
CA VAL A 39 2.45 7.16 6.76
C VAL A 39 1.96 8.59 7.01
N ARG A 40 1.99 9.45 5.99
CA ARG A 40 1.54 10.86 6.10
C ARG A 40 0.04 10.99 6.42
N ASN A 41 -0.78 10.06 5.94
CA ASN A 41 -2.24 10.10 6.11
C ASN A 41 -2.75 9.08 7.12
N ARG A 42 -1.87 8.48 7.93
CA ARG A 42 -2.17 7.34 8.80
C ARG A 42 -3.41 7.59 9.67
N GLU A 43 -3.49 8.74 10.35
CA GLU A 43 -4.63 9.03 11.24
C GLU A 43 -5.97 9.04 10.51
N ALA A 44 -6.02 9.62 9.31
CA ALA A 44 -7.23 9.66 8.50
C ALA A 44 -7.62 8.27 7.99
N ILE A 45 -6.63 7.47 7.57
CA ILE A 45 -6.84 6.08 7.14
C ILE A 45 -7.38 5.24 8.31
N LEU A 46 -6.76 5.31 9.49
CA LEU A 46 -7.20 4.56 10.66
C LEU A 46 -8.62 4.96 11.07
N LEU A 47 -8.93 6.26 11.10
CA LEU A 47 -10.27 6.73 11.45
C LEU A 47 -11.34 6.18 10.49
N ASP A 48 -11.07 6.18 9.19
CA ASP A 48 -12.01 5.70 8.18
C ASP A 48 -12.13 4.16 8.20
N ALA A 49 -11.00 3.46 8.30
CA ALA A 49 -10.95 2.00 8.38
C ALA A 49 -11.62 1.47 9.64
N THR A 50 -11.41 2.10 10.81
CA THR A 50 -12.09 1.73 12.06
C THR A 50 -13.61 1.94 11.97
N LYS A 51 -14.08 3.04 11.34
CA LYS A 51 -15.53 3.25 11.11
C LYS A 51 -16.14 2.21 10.18
N ARG A 52 -15.31 1.57 9.36
CA ARG A 52 -15.67 0.60 8.32
C ARG A 52 -15.04 -0.75 8.57
N ILE A 53 -14.84 -1.10 9.83
CA ILE A 53 -14.09 -2.30 10.20
C ILE A 53 -14.72 -3.58 9.65
N VAL A 54 -16.03 -3.57 9.40
CA VAL A 54 -16.76 -4.65 8.75
C VAL A 54 -16.44 -4.81 7.26
N ASP A 55 -15.96 -3.76 6.60
CA ASP A 55 -15.55 -3.76 5.19
C ASP A 55 -14.11 -4.29 5.04
N LEU A 56 -13.36 -4.45 6.13
CA LEU A 56 -11.96 -4.93 6.12
C LEU A 56 -11.83 -6.46 6.04
N GLY A 57 -12.91 -7.23 6.21
CA GLY A 57 -12.81 -8.69 6.09
C GLY A 57 -13.96 -9.47 6.72
N ASP A 58 -13.63 -10.63 7.28
CA ASP A 58 -14.56 -11.67 7.73
C ASP A 58 -15.28 -11.38 9.07
N GLY A 59 -15.19 -10.14 9.57
CA GLY A 59 -15.78 -9.73 10.85
C GLY A 59 -14.95 -10.09 12.09
N THR A 60 -13.73 -10.60 11.93
CA THR A 60 -12.81 -10.86 13.07
C THR A 60 -11.96 -9.66 13.47
N TRP A 61 -12.06 -8.55 12.73
CA TRP A 61 -11.26 -7.35 12.94
C TRP A 61 -11.62 -6.61 14.24
N VAL A 62 -10.60 -6.26 15.01
CA VAL A 62 -10.68 -5.29 16.11
C VAL A 62 -9.88 -4.03 15.79
N GLU A 63 -10.17 -2.91 16.46
CA GLU A 63 -9.51 -1.62 16.16
C GLU A 63 -7.98 -1.69 16.23
N ALA A 64 -7.44 -2.51 17.15
CA ALA A 64 -6.00 -2.73 17.29
C ALA A 64 -5.39 -3.37 16.03
N ASP A 65 -6.14 -4.18 15.29
CA ASP A 65 -5.67 -4.82 14.06
C ASP A 65 -5.47 -3.83 12.91
N VAL A 66 -6.26 -2.75 12.90
CA VAL A 66 -6.26 -1.77 11.79
C VAL A 66 -4.90 -1.12 11.63
N ASP A 67 -4.32 -0.65 12.74
CA ASP A 67 -2.99 -0.06 12.72
C ASP A 67 -1.89 -1.07 12.42
N VAL A 68 -2.00 -2.27 13.00
CA VAL A 68 -1.04 -3.34 12.77
C VAL A 68 -1.01 -3.75 11.29
N ALA A 69 -2.18 -3.93 10.67
CA ALA A 69 -2.30 -4.25 9.26
C ALA A 69 -1.79 -3.14 8.35
N LEU A 70 -2.06 -1.87 8.68
CA LEU A 70 -1.53 -0.73 7.93
C LEU A 70 0.00 -0.64 8.00
N ARG A 71 0.59 -0.88 9.18
CA ARG A 71 2.06 -0.95 9.35
C ARG A 71 2.66 -2.14 8.61
N GLY A 72 1.99 -3.30 8.64
CA GLY A 72 2.37 -4.47 7.86
C GLY A 72 2.40 -4.17 6.37
N LEU A 73 1.37 -3.48 5.85
CA LEU A 73 1.31 -3.05 4.45
C LEU A 73 2.44 -2.08 4.09
N VAL A 74 2.73 -1.10 4.96
CA VAL A 74 3.88 -0.20 4.77
C VAL A 74 5.19 -0.99 4.72
N SER A 75 5.38 -1.96 5.63
CA SER A 75 6.58 -2.81 5.67
C SER A 75 6.76 -3.56 4.35
N VAL A 76 5.70 -4.22 3.86
CA VAL A 76 5.70 -4.93 2.56
C VAL A 76 6.08 -4.00 1.41
N LEU A 77 5.52 -2.79 1.36
CA LEU A 77 5.83 -1.81 0.31
C LEU A 77 7.28 -1.29 0.37
N THR A 78 7.84 -1.18 1.57
CA THR A 78 9.23 -0.74 1.76
C THR A 78 10.28 -1.84 1.53
N GLY A 79 9.84 -3.06 1.19
CA GLY A 79 10.75 -4.19 1.02
C GLY A 79 11.29 -4.73 2.35
N GLY A 80 10.56 -4.54 3.44
CA GLY A 80 10.84 -5.23 4.69
C GLY A 80 10.72 -6.74 4.44
N ASP A 81 11.82 -7.47 4.63
CA ASP A 81 11.78 -8.93 4.67
C ASP A 81 10.70 -9.31 5.69
N GLY A 82 9.77 -10.18 5.32
CA GLY A 82 8.68 -10.64 6.20
C GLY A 82 9.14 -11.31 7.50
N ASP A 83 10.45 -11.35 7.76
CA ASP A 83 11.13 -11.84 8.95
C ASP A 83 11.46 -10.71 9.96
N GLY A 84 11.26 -9.44 9.58
CA GLY A 84 11.56 -8.25 10.38
C GLY A 84 10.33 -7.56 10.95
N GLY A 85 9.58 -8.21 11.84
CA GLY A 85 8.67 -7.53 12.78
C GLY A 85 7.51 -6.74 12.18
N GLY A 86 7.01 -7.12 11.01
CA GLY A 86 5.67 -6.72 10.61
C GLY A 86 4.67 -7.50 11.45
N ASP A 87 4.21 -6.95 12.57
CA ASP A 87 3.29 -7.60 13.53
C ASP A 87 1.91 -8.01 12.93
N GLY A 88 1.73 -7.88 11.61
CA GLY A 88 0.46 -8.09 10.93
C GLY A 88 0.32 -9.48 10.34
N ASP A 89 -0.81 -10.10 10.66
CA ASP A 89 -1.38 -11.23 9.92
C ASP A 89 -1.44 -10.90 8.41
N GLY A 90 -0.79 -11.73 7.59
CA GLY A 90 -0.68 -11.51 6.14
C GLY A 90 -2.04 -11.36 5.46
N ASP A 91 -3.07 -12.05 5.93
CA ASP A 91 -4.42 -11.94 5.39
C ASP A 91 -5.05 -10.58 5.74
N LYS A 92 -4.77 -10.05 6.93
CA LYS A 92 -5.19 -8.70 7.33
C LYS A 92 -4.46 -7.63 6.54
N VAL A 93 -3.17 -7.82 6.25
CA VAL A 93 -2.39 -6.91 5.38
C VAL A 93 -2.99 -6.87 3.97
N LYS A 94 -3.31 -8.03 3.39
CA LYS A 94 -3.96 -8.11 2.06
C LYS A 94 -5.34 -7.45 2.06
N SER A 95 -6.13 -7.70 3.09
CA SER A 95 -7.47 -7.11 3.17
C SER A 95 -7.43 -5.60 3.41
N MET A 96 -6.46 -5.10 4.18
CA MET A 96 -6.17 -3.67 4.27
C MET A 96 -5.78 -3.08 2.91
N ALA A 97 -4.94 -3.76 2.13
CA ALA A 97 -4.59 -3.32 0.79
C ALA A 97 -5.81 -3.28 -0.15
N ALA A 98 -6.69 -4.28 -0.09
CA ALA A 98 -7.92 -4.32 -0.88
C ALA A 98 -8.88 -3.19 -0.51
N PHE A 99 -9.07 -2.93 0.80
CA PHE A 99 -9.86 -1.82 1.30
C PHE A 99 -9.35 -0.47 0.81
N LEU A 100 -8.02 -0.28 0.78
CA LEU A 100 -7.42 0.94 0.27
C LEU A 100 -7.55 1.06 -1.26
N ASP A 101 -7.37 -0.02 -2.03
CA ASP A 101 -7.53 -0.03 -3.50
C ASP A 101 -8.95 0.40 -3.91
N GLU A 102 -9.98 -0.09 -3.22
CA GLU A 102 -11.38 0.26 -3.51
C GLU A 102 -11.68 1.74 -3.25
N ARG A 103 -11.05 2.32 -2.22
CA ARG A 103 -11.32 3.71 -1.79
C ARG A 103 -10.44 4.74 -2.46
N MET A 104 -9.36 4.30 -3.10
CA MET A 104 -8.41 5.17 -3.76
C MET A 104 -9.00 5.81 -5.00
N CYS A 105 -8.85 7.12 -5.13
CA CYS A 105 -9.14 7.83 -6.36
C CYS A 105 -7.83 8.24 -7.04
N VAL A 106 -7.54 7.66 -8.20
CA VAL A 106 -6.39 8.05 -9.04
C VAL A 106 -6.85 9.07 -10.08
N PRO A 107 -6.19 10.23 -10.26
CA PRO A 107 -4.91 10.63 -9.67
C PRO A 107 -5.01 11.51 -8.41
N ARG A 108 -6.20 11.65 -7.81
CA ARG A 108 -6.44 12.58 -6.68
C ARG A 108 -5.60 12.23 -5.45
N ASP A 109 -5.57 10.95 -5.08
CA ASP A 109 -5.00 10.49 -3.81
C ASP A 109 -3.53 10.04 -3.99
N MET A 110 -3.21 9.42 -5.13
CA MET A 110 -1.83 9.13 -5.55
C MET A 110 -1.74 8.83 -7.06
N GLY A 111 -0.51 8.75 -7.56
CA GLY A 111 -0.22 8.37 -8.95
C GLY A 111 -0.53 6.91 -9.26
N ALA A 112 -0.82 6.60 -10.53
CA ALA A 112 -1.18 5.24 -10.97
C ALA A 112 -0.11 4.17 -10.63
N PRO A 113 1.20 4.41 -10.77
CA PRO A 113 2.21 3.43 -10.36
C PRO A 113 2.18 3.11 -8.86
N SER A 114 1.99 4.12 -8.01
CA SER A 114 1.89 3.97 -6.56
C SER A 114 0.63 3.18 -6.18
N ALA A 115 -0.51 3.51 -6.80
CA ALA A 115 -1.76 2.78 -6.59
C ALA A 115 -1.64 1.30 -7.02
N ALA A 116 -1.00 1.05 -8.15
CA ALA A 116 -0.76 -0.30 -8.66
C ALA A 116 0.13 -1.14 -7.72
N ALA A 117 1.01 -0.53 -6.93
CA ALA A 117 1.77 -1.24 -5.91
C ALA A 117 0.87 -1.80 -4.79
N ILE A 118 -0.12 -1.01 -4.34
CA ILE A 118 -1.08 -1.42 -3.30
C ILE A 118 -1.97 -2.53 -3.83
N LYS A 119 -2.50 -2.36 -5.04
CA LYS A 119 -3.32 -3.35 -5.71
C LYS A 119 -2.62 -4.71 -5.86
N ARG A 120 -1.32 -4.71 -6.11
CA ARG A 120 -0.52 -5.95 -6.20
C ARG A 120 -0.50 -6.70 -4.88
N VAL A 121 -0.38 -6.01 -3.74
CA VAL A 121 -0.47 -6.64 -2.42
C VAL A 121 -1.87 -7.24 -2.21
N ALA A 122 -2.92 -6.52 -2.58
CA ALA A 122 -4.30 -7.00 -2.48
C ALA A 122 -4.61 -8.26 -3.30
N LEU A 123 -3.82 -8.51 -4.37
CA LEU A 123 -3.99 -9.66 -5.28
C LEU A 123 -2.97 -10.79 -5.04
N SER A 124 -1.99 -10.59 -4.16
CA SER A 124 -1.01 -11.62 -3.75
C SER A 124 -1.63 -12.68 -2.84
#